data_AF-A0A821RGC3-F1
#
_entry.id   AF-A0A821RGC3-F1
#
_cell.length_a   1.000
_cell.length_b   1.000
_cell.length_c   1.000
_cell.angle_alpha   90.00
_cell.angle_beta   90.00
_cell.angle_gamma   90.00
#
_symmetry.space_group_name_H-M   'P 1'
#
loop_
_entity.id
_entity.type
_entity.pdbx_description
1 polymer ?
#
loop_
_entity_poly.entity_id
_entity_poly.type
_entity_poly.pdbx_seq_one_letter_code
_entity_poly.pdbx_strand_id
1 'polypeptide(L)'
;MASERLCSYGDKCKKGNACKFRHSMDNGASTIVSPKAQSPKPKKACNFGVNCRRRPNCHFGHPDDLSIPPPLPDEKESCRYGATCAKQPNCPFDHSPRAEPFSSLIVGEIMTECQQLFCQQVPKTRQEHQLLINDLKTALVENTNDDEINVKRGLLKEYKSQLEIFNSEIDSLKNAPPPTTDNAAKRRLGAIKREIKRLQSHLPIYARRKDLIETIRSSRVLILKADTGSGKSTQLVQYLLDAGLADQ
;
A
#
# COMPACT_ATOMS: atom_id res chain seq x y z
N MET A 1 -43.81 -12.31 -6.92
CA MET A 1 -43.50 -11.68 -8.22
C MET A 1 -41.99 -11.52 -8.32
N ALA A 2 -41.32 -12.43 -9.02
CA ALA A 2 -39.87 -12.34 -9.27
C ALA A 2 -39.62 -11.17 -10.25
N SER A 3 -38.69 -10.27 -9.92
CA SER A 3 -38.42 -9.10 -10.76
C SER A 3 -37.71 -9.54 -12.04
N GLU A 4 -38.27 -9.19 -13.19
CA GLU A 4 -37.79 -9.54 -14.55
C GLU A 4 -36.44 -8.92 -14.95
N ARG A 5 -35.70 -8.32 -14.01
CA ARG A 5 -34.44 -7.65 -14.30
C ARG A 5 -33.25 -8.59 -14.14
N LEU A 6 -32.41 -8.65 -15.17
CA LEU A 6 -31.12 -9.36 -15.17
C LEU A 6 -30.13 -8.68 -14.22
N CYS A 7 -29.29 -9.47 -13.57
CA CYS A 7 -28.22 -8.93 -12.73
C CYS A 7 -27.16 -8.25 -13.59
N SER A 8 -26.90 -6.97 -13.32
CA SER A 8 -25.87 -6.16 -13.99
C SER A 8 -24.43 -6.66 -13.80
N TYR A 9 -24.20 -7.56 -12.83
CA TYR A 9 -22.89 -8.19 -12.59
C TYR A 9 -22.73 -9.55 -13.29
N GLY A 10 -23.77 -10.09 -13.91
CA GLY A 10 -23.74 -11.38 -14.62
C GLY A 10 -23.02 -12.48 -13.83
N ASP A 11 -22.12 -13.20 -14.48
CA ASP A 11 -21.37 -14.33 -13.89
C ASP A 11 -20.32 -13.89 -12.86
N LYS A 12 -20.05 -12.59 -12.75
CA LYS A 12 -19.14 -12.01 -11.73
C LYS A 12 -19.87 -11.67 -10.42
N CYS A 13 -21.16 -12.00 -10.32
CA CYS A 13 -21.97 -11.75 -9.13
C CYS A 13 -21.57 -12.66 -7.96
N LYS A 14 -20.97 -12.08 -6.90
CA LYS A 14 -20.54 -12.81 -5.69
C LYS A 14 -21.69 -13.41 -4.85
N LYS A 15 -22.94 -13.07 -5.18
CA LYS A 15 -24.14 -13.56 -4.46
C LYS A 15 -24.75 -14.83 -5.05
N GLY A 16 -24.36 -15.24 -6.28
CA GLY A 16 -24.85 -16.47 -6.92
C GLY A 16 -26.36 -16.65 -6.81
N ASN A 17 -26.80 -17.83 -6.35
CA ASN A 17 -28.21 -18.21 -6.20
C ASN A 17 -28.97 -17.46 -5.08
N ALA A 18 -28.27 -16.71 -4.22
CA ALA A 18 -28.89 -15.82 -3.23
C ALA A 18 -29.15 -14.40 -3.78
N CYS A 19 -28.81 -14.14 -5.04
CA CYS A 19 -29.10 -12.88 -5.72
C CYS A 19 -30.60 -12.79 -6.07
N LYS A 20 -31.20 -11.63 -5.85
CA LYS A 20 -32.62 -11.37 -6.16
C LYS A 20 -32.88 -11.12 -7.66
N PHE A 21 -31.87 -11.17 -8.52
CA PHE A 21 -31.92 -10.87 -9.96
C PHE A 21 -31.49 -12.08 -10.80
N ARG A 22 -32.03 -12.22 -12.02
CA ARG A 22 -31.79 -13.38 -12.90
C ARG A 22 -30.36 -13.36 -13.49
N HIS A 23 -29.72 -14.52 -13.60
CA HIS A 23 -28.44 -14.72 -14.30
C HIS A 23 -28.65 -15.66 -15.51
N SER A 24 -27.79 -15.61 -16.52
CA SER A 24 -28.08 -16.14 -17.86
C SER A 24 -27.80 -17.65 -18.07
N MET A 25 -27.63 -18.42 -16.99
CA MET A 25 -27.33 -19.86 -17.05
C MET A 25 -28.27 -20.63 -16.12
N ASP A 26 -29.56 -20.59 -16.42
CA ASP A 26 -30.50 -21.63 -15.99
C ASP A 26 -30.78 -22.54 -17.20
N ASN A 27 -30.00 -23.60 -17.37
CA ASN A 27 -30.40 -24.77 -18.17
C ASN A 27 -29.80 -26.01 -17.53
N GLY A 28 -30.68 -26.93 -17.14
CA GLY A 28 -30.35 -28.12 -16.37
C GLY A 28 -29.49 -29.12 -17.15
N ALA A 29 -28.51 -29.67 -16.46
CA ALA A 29 -27.94 -30.98 -16.74
C ALA A 29 -27.27 -31.51 -15.47
N SER A 30 -27.74 -32.68 -15.04
CA SER A 30 -27.18 -33.48 -13.96
C SER A 30 -25.67 -33.63 -14.10
N THR A 31 -24.94 -33.26 -13.06
CA THR A 31 -23.57 -33.70 -12.84
C THR A 31 -23.39 -34.11 -11.39
N ILE A 32 -22.81 -35.29 -11.25
CA ILE A 32 -22.56 -36.06 -10.05
C ILE A 32 -21.96 -35.17 -8.95
N VAL A 33 -22.67 -35.03 -7.84
CA VAL A 33 -22.16 -34.36 -6.64
C VAL A 33 -21.24 -35.35 -5.93
N SER A 34 -19.94 -35.19 -6.10
CA SER A 34 -18.96 -35.66 -5.11
C SER A 34 -19.28 -34.99 -3.76
N PRO A 35 -19.32 -35.72 -2.64
CA PRO A 35 -19.68 -35.12 -1.35
C PRO A 35 -18.56 -34.17 -0.92
N LYS A 36 -18.76 -32.87 -1.17
CA LYS A 36 -17.98 -31.83 -0.49
C LYS A 36 -18.43 -31.86 0.96
N ALA A 37 -17.65 -32.53 1.81
CA ALA A 37 -17.74 -32.45 3.25
C ALA A 37 -17.70 -30.97 3.66
N GLN A 38 -18.88 -30.39 3.92
CA GLN A 38 -18.99 -29.13 4.63
C GLN A 38 -18.64 -29.45 6.08
N SER A 39 -17.41 -29.16 6.48
CA SER A 39 -17.07 -29.11 7.90
C SER A 39 -18.03 -28.13 8.58
N PRO A 40 -18.83 -28.56 9.58
CA PRO A 40 -19.75 -27.67 10.24
C PRO A 40 -18.95 -26.59 10.97
N LYS A 41 -19.33 -25.32 10.77
CA LYS A 41 -18.76 -24.20 11.53
C LYS A 41 -18.90 -24.50 13.03
N PRO A 42 -17.84 -24.37 13.85
CA PRO A 42 -17.90 -24.76 15.26
C PRO A 42 -18.92 -23.88 15.99
N LYS A 43 -19.92 -24.51 16.62
CA LYS A 43 -20.87 -23.82 17.50
C LYS A 43 -20.10 -23.25 18.69
N LYS A 44 -20.38 -22.01 19.10
CA LYS A 44 -19.85 -21.44 20.34
C LYS A 44 -20.21 -22.38 21.52
N ALA A 45 -19.26 -22.60 22.42
CA ALA A 45 -19.46 -23.48 23.57
C ALA A 45 -20.56 -22.94 24.50
N CYS A 46 -21.37 -23.84 25.06
CA CYS A 46 -22.36 -23.49 26.06
C CYS A 46 -21.68 -23.18 27.39
N ASN A 47 -21.95 -22.01 27.98
CA ASN A 47 -21.42 -21.63 29.29
C ASN A 47 -21.82 -22.58 30.42
N PHE A 48 -22.89 -23.37 30.25
CA PHE A 48 -23.35 -24.34 31.27
C PHE A 48 -22.77 -25.74 31.08
N GLY A 49 -22.01 -26.00 30.00
CA GLY A 49 -21.33 -27.27 29.76
C GLY A 49 -22.24 -28.49 29.93
N VAL A 50 -21.73 -29.52 30.60
CA VAL A 50 -22.48 -30.76 30.93
C VAL A 50 -23.73 -30.53 31.77
N ASN A 51 -23.80 -29.41 32.51
CA ASN A 51 -24.88 -29.07 33.43
C ASN A 51 -26.01 -28.26 32.76
N CYS A 52 -26.00 -28.12 31.43
CA CYS A 52 -27.00 -27.37 30.70
C CYS A 52 -28.39 -28.02 30.75
N ARG A 53 -29.33 -27.40 31.47
CA ARG A 53 -30.73 -27.86 31.60
C ARG A 53 -31.60 -27.65 30.35
N ARG A 54 -31.09 -26.97 29.32
CA ARG A 54 -31.78 -26.77 28.03
C ARG A 54 -31.49 -27.90 27.03
N ARG A 55 -30.79 -28.95 27.44
CA ARG A 55 -30.59 -30.17 26.66
C ARG A 55 -31.93 -30.92 26.53
N PRO A 56 -32.30 -31.43 25.34
CA PRO A 56 -31.48 -31.55 24.12
C PRO A 56 -31.52 -30.33 23.16
N ASN A 57 -32.39 -29.35 23.40
CA ASN A 57 -32.70 -28.26 22.43
C ASN A 57 -31.81 -27.00 22.54
N CYS A 58 -30.64 -27.11 23.15
CA CYS A 58 -29.76 -25.97 23.35
C CYS A 58 -28.96 -25.66 22.08
N HIS A 59 -28.98 -24.40 21.63
CA HIS A 59 -28.35 -23.95 20.39
C HIS A 59 -26.80 -23.91 20.42
N PHE A 60 -26.18 -24.01 21.60
CA PHE A 60 -24.73 -23.93 21.81
C PHE A 60 -24.08 -25.31 21.89
N GLY A 61 -22.78 -25.42 21.62
CA GLY A 61 -22.04 -26.70 21.64
C GLY A 61 -21.79 -27.20 23.07
N HIS A 62 -21.92 -28.51 23.31
CA HIS A 62 -21.63 -29.14 24.60
C HIS A 62 -20.54 -30.21 24.43
N PRO A 63 -19.77 -30.53 25.49
CA PRO A 63 -18.58 -31.38 25.40
C PRO A 63 -18.82 -32.80 24.86
N ASP A 64 -20.04 -33.35 24.99
CA ASP A 64 -20.36 -34.68 24.45
C ASP A 64 -20.63 -34.68 22.93
N ASP A 65 -20.88 -33.51 22.32
CA ASP A 65 -21.18 -33.37 20.88
C ASP A 65 -19.91 -33.24 20.02
N LEU A 66 -18.74 -33.15 20.64
CA LEU A 66 -17.49 -32.89 19.94
C LEU A 66 -16.42 -33.86 20.48
N SER A 67 -16.00 -34.82 19.64
CA SER A 67 -14.77 -35.58 19.84
C SER A 67 -13.56 -34.64 19.72
N ILE A 68 -13.37 -33.76 20.71
CA ILE A 68 -12.25 -32.83 20.79
C ILE A 68 -11.12 -33.59 21.49
N PRO A 69 -9.94 -33.79 20.86
CA PRO A 69 -8.78 -34.29 21.58
C PRO A 69 -8.43 -33.32 22.73
N PRO A 70 -7.90 -33.82 23.87
CA PRO A 70 -7.66 -33.00 25.05
C PRO A 70 -6.82 -31.76 24.70
N PRO A 71 -7.10 -30.60 25.32
CA PRO A 71 -6.37 -29.37 25.04
C PRO A 71 -4.88 -29.57 25.33
N LEU A 72 -4.04 -29.16 24.38
CA LEU A 72 -2.58 -29.10 24.56
C LEU A 72 -2.25 -28.18 25.75
N PRO A 73 -1.21 -28.48 26.53
CA PRO A 73 -0.90 -27.75 27.75
C PRO A 73 -0.51 -26.29 27.48
N ASP A 74 -1.33 -25.39 28.01
CA ASP A 74 -1.08 -24.01 28.47
C ASP A 74 -0.15 -23.10 27.65
N GLU A 75 -0.72 -22.41 26.64
CA GLU A 75 -0.26 -21.04 26.34
C GLU A 75 -0.81 -20.12 27.44
N LYS A 76 0.01 -19.76 28.44
CA LYS A 76 -0.37 -18.76 29.43
C LYS A 76 -0.77 -17.46 28.72
N GLU A 77 -1.99 -16.99 28.96
CA GLU A 77 -2.45 -15.71 28.43
C GLU A 77 -1.53 -14.57 28.87
N SER A 78 -1.07 -13.74 27.93
CA SER A 78 -0.17 -12.62 28.19
C SER A 78 -0.85 -11.51 29.00
N CYS A 79 -0.15 -10.92 29.96
CA CYS A 79 -0.68 -9.83 30.78
C CYS A 79 -0.90 -8.57 29.93
N ARG A 80 -2.11 -8.00 30.01
CA ARG A 80 -2.45 -6.72 29.33
C ARG A 80 -1.58 -5.54 29.76
N TYR A 81 -1.03 -5.57 30.97
CA TYR A 81 -0.18 -4.50 31.51
C TYR A 81 1.31 -4.74 31.27
N GLY A 82 1.70 -5.88 30.67
CA GLY A 82 3.08 -6.18 30.30
C GLY A 82 4.09 -5.93 31.43
N ALA A 83 5.28 -5.47 31.09
CA ALA A 83 6.36 -5.20 32.05
C ALA A 83 6.04 -4.12 33.11
N THR A 84 4.97 -3.33 32.92
CA THR A 84 4.57 -2.27 33.87
C THR A 84 3.45 -2.71 34.82
N CYS A 85 3.15 -4.01 34.86
CA CYS A 85 2.11 -4.56 35.72
C CYS A 85 2.45 -4.40 37.22
N ALA A 86 1.64 -3.63 37.94
CA ALA A 86 1.79 -3.39 39.37
C ALA A 86 1.59 -4.64 40.27
N LYS A 87 1.16 -5.77 39.68
CA LYS A 87 0.96 -7.05 40.38
C LYS A 87 2.16 -7.99 40.26
N GLN A 88 3.24 -7.58 39.59
CA GLN A 88 4.49 -8.35 39.60
C GLN A 88 5.09 -8.40 41.01
N PRO A 89 5.66 -9.54 41.43
CA PRO A 89 5.90 -10.76 40.65
C PRO A 89 4.73 -11.78 40.64
N ASN A 90 3.65 -11.55 41.39
CA ASN A 90 2.59 -12.54 41.67
C ASN A 90 1.41 -12.51 40.69
N CYS A 91 1.56 -11.87 39.53
CA CYS A 91 0.48 -11.79 38.55
C CYS A 91 0.33 -13.13 37.81
N PRO A 92 -0.90 -13.70 37.69
CA PRO A 92 -1.10 -15.04 37.13
C PRO A 92 -0.92 -15.14 35.59
N PHE A 93 -0.74 -14.01 34.91
CA PHE A 93 -0.60 -13.91 33.45
C PHE A 93 0.88 -13.86 33.03
N ASP A 94 1.20 -14.18 31.77
CA ASP A 94 2.59 -14.15 31.30
C ASP A 94 3.11 -12.70 31.10
N HIS A 95 4.29 -12.41 31.66
CA HIS A 95 5.00 -11.11 31.53
C HIS A 95 6.37 -11.29 30.90
N SER A 96 6.68 -12.47 30.37
CA SER A 96 7.87 -12.65 29.54
C SER A 96 7.82 -11.59 28.43
N PRO A 97 8.92 -10.85 28.17
CA PRO A 97 8.96 -10.00 26.99
C PRO A 97 8.59 -10.91 25.83
N ARG A 98 7.50 -10.58 25.11
CA ARG A 98 7.15 -11.29 23.88
C ARG A 98 8.45 -11.32 23.08
N ALA A 99 9.00 -12.51 22.83
CA ALA A 99 9.87 -12.67 21.69
C ALA A 99 9.03 -12.15 20.51
N GLU A 100 9.36 -10.97 19.98
CA GLU A 100 8.63 -10.33 18.89
C GLU A 100 8.33 -11.37 17.81
N PRO A 101 7.09 -11.86 17.69
CA PRO A 101 6.78 -12.80 16.64
C PRO A 101 6.60 -11.96 15.38
N PHE A 102 7.51 -12.09 14.41
CA PHE A 102 7.37 -11.64 13.01
C PHE A 102 7.68 -10.18 12.62
N SER A 103 8.40 -9.36 13.39
CA SER A 103 8.76 -7.99 12.91
C SER A 103 9.93 -7.95 11.91
N SER A 104 10.67 -9.05 11.71
CA SER A 104 11.86 -9.07 10.85
C SER A 104 11.62 -9.53 9.40
N LEU A 105 10.55 -10.25 9.09
CA LEU A 105 10.27 -10.70 7.71
C LEU A 105 9.75 -9.55 6.82
N ILE A 106 8.85 -8.71 7.33
CA ILE A 106 8.21 -7.66 6.52
C ILE A 106 9.22 -6.57 6.13
N VAL A 107 10.08 -6.12 7.06
CA VAL A 107 11.14 -5.15 6.74
C VAL A 107 12.10 -5.73 5.70
N GLY A 108 12.53 -6.98 5.85
CA GLY A 108 13.46 -7.64 4.91
C GLY A 108 12.90 -7.75 3.49
N GLU A 109 11.63 -8.16 3.35
CA GLU A 109 10.92 -8.22 2.07
C GLU A 109 10.80 -6.84 1.41
N ILE A 110 10.39 -5.82 2.17
CA ILE A 110 10.25 -4.46 1.66
C ILE A 110 11.61 -3.89 1.23
N MET A 111 12.67 -4.16 2.00
CA MET A 111 14.01 -3.69 1.66
C MET A 111 14.57 -4.40 0.43
N THR A 112 14.22 -5.67 0.22
CA THR A 112 14.52 -6.40 -1.01
C THR A 112 13.84 -5.74 -2.21
N GLU A 113 12.56 -5.35 -2.07
CA GLU A 113 11.86 -4.59 -3.10
C GLU A 113 12.50 -3.21 -3.37
N CYS A 114 12.89 -2.48 -2.31
CA CYS A 114 13.63 -1.22 -2.45
C CYS A 114 14.92 -1.42 -3.25
N GLN A 115 15.67 -2.48 -2.92
CA GLN A 115 16.91 -2.81 -3.61
C GLN A 115 16.66 -3.14 -5.09
N GLN A 116 15.60 -3.90 -5.40
CA GLN A 116 15.21 -4.19 -6.78
C GLN A 116 14.90 -2.91 -7.55
N LEU A 117 14.15 -1.97 -6.96
CA LEU A 117 13.86 -0.68 -7.58
C LEU A 117 15.15 0.12 -7.85
N PHE A 118 16.08 0.16 -6.90
CA PHE A 118 17.37 0.86 -7.08
C PHE A 118 18.26 0.23 -8.15
N CYS A 119 18.27 -1.10 -8.27
CA CYS A 119 19.11 -1.80 -9.24
C CYS A 119 18.50 -1.86 -10.64
N GLN A 120 17.16 -1.82 -10.77
CA GLN A 120 16.49 -2.05 -12.05
C GLN A 120 15.72 -0.82 -12.54
N GLN A 121 14.76 -0.33 -11.75
CA GLN A 121 13.87 0.74 -12.23
C GLN A 121 14.53 2.10 -12.23
N VAL A 122 15.29 2.46 -11.19
CA VAL A 122 15.97 3.76 -11.09
C VAL A 122 16.93 3.99 -12.27
N PRO A 123 17.84 3.06 -12.63
CA PRO A 123 18.73 3.24 -13.78
C PRO A 123 17.96 3.32 -15.09
N LYS A 124 16.91 2.49 -15.25
CA LYS A 124 16.05 2.51 -16.44
C LYS A 124 15.38 3.88 -16.61
N THR A 125 14.72 4.39 -15.58
CA THR A 125 14.07 5.71 -15.61
C THR A 125 15.06 6.84 -15.87
N ARG A 126 16.26 6.78 -15.25
CA ARG A 126 17.34 7.74 -15.51
C ARG A 126 17.76 7.72 -16.98
N GLN A 127 17.93 6.53 -17.56
CA GLN A 127 18.34 6.37 -18.95
C GLN A 127 17.26 6.86 -19.92
N GLU A 128 16.00 6.49 -19.71
CA GLU A 128 14.86 6.95 -20.51
C GLU A 128 14.80 8.49 -20.55
N HIS A 129 14.94 9.14 -19.39
CA HIS A 129 14.93 10.60 -19.32
C HIS A 129 16.19 11.23 -19.93
N GLN A 130 17.34 10.56 -19.81
CA GLN A 130 18.59 11.01 -20.44
C GLN A 130 18.53 10.96 -21.97
N LEU A 131 17.80 9.99 -22.55
CA LEU A 131 17.55 9.94 -23.99
C LEU A 131 16.76 11.17 -24.45
N LEU A 132 15.70 11.56 -23.74
CA LEU A 132 14.94 12.78 -24.06
C LEU A 132 15.84 14.04 -24.06
N ILE A 133 16.75 14.13 -23.10
CA ILE A 133 17.73 15.23 -23.02
C ILE A 133 18.67 15.21 -24.24
N ASN A 134 19.09 14.03 -24.68
CA ASN A 134 19.99 13.89 -25.83
C ASN A 134 19.27 14.23 -27.14
N ASP A 135 18.04 13.76 -27.31
CA ASP A 135 17.22 14.07 -28.48
C ASP A 135 17.00 15.59 -28.61
N LEU A 136 16.72 16.27 -27.50
CA LEU A 136 16.61 17.73 -27.47
C LEU A 136 17.92 18.44 -27.83
N LYS A 137 19.07 17.90 -27.39
CA LYS A 137 20.39 18.46 -27.76
C LYS A 137 20.66 18.30 -29.25
N THR A 138 20.38 17.13 -29.81
CA THR A 138 20.53 16.87 -31.26
C THR A 138 19.65 17.82 -32.05
N ALA A 139 18.37 17.94 -31.68
CA ALA A 139 17.46 18.87 -32.33
C ALA A 139 17.95 20.32 -32.27
N LEU A 140 18.55 20.78 -31.17
CA LEU A 140 19.09 22.15 -31.08
C LEU A 140 20.23 22.44 -32.07
N VAL A 141 20.95 21.42 -32.54
CA VAL A 141 22.01 21.57 -33.55
C VAL A 141 21.42 21.63 -34.97
N GLU A 142 20.33 20.91 -35.21
CA GLU A 142 19.71 20.77 -36.54
C GLU A 142 18.75 21.92 -36.91
N ASN A 143 18.22 22.66 -35.93
CA ASN A 143 17.21 23.69 -36.18
C ASN A 143 17.82 25.06 -36.46
N THR A 144 17.22 25.79 -37.40
CA THR A 144 17.60 27.16 -37.79
C THR A 144 16.55 28.21 -37.39
N ASN A 145 15.39 27.79 -36.87
CA ASN A 145 14.33 28.69 -36.40
C ASN A 145 14.56 29.08 -34.93
N ASP A 146 14.78 30.37 -34.68
CA ASP A 146 15.11 30.92 -33.36
C ASP A 146 14.00 30.70 -32.31
N ASP A 147 12.73 30.76 -32.69
CA ASP A 147 11.61 30.54 -31.76
C ASP A 147 11.56 29.08 -31.31
N GLU A 148 11.75 28.15 -32.24
CA GLU A 148 11.79 26.72 -31.96
C GLU A 148 13.01 26.34 -31.13
N ILE A 149 14.17 26.94 -31.42
CA ILE A 149 15.39 26.80 -30.62
C ILE A 149 15.14 27.25 -29.18
N ASN A 150 14.49 28.39 -28.97
CA ASN A 150 14.23 28.92 -27.64
C ASN A 150 13.30 28.02 -26.83
N VAL A 151 12.25 27.48 -27.46
CA VAL A 151 11.36 26.49 -26.83
C VAL A 151 12.13 25.22 -26.43
N LYS A 152 12.91 24.64 -27.36
CA LYS A 152 13.71 23.43 -27.10
C LYS A 152 14.76 23.66 -26.02
N ARG A 153 15.38 24.84 -25.98
CA ARG A 153 16.35 25.22 -24.94
C ARG A 153 15.67 25.31 -23.56
N GLY A 154 14.44 25.82 -23.50
CA GLY A 154 13.61 25.82 -22.29
C GLY A 154 13.33 24.40 -21.79
N LEU A 155 12.82 23.53 -22.66
CA LEU A 155 12.56 22.12 -22.35
C LEU A 155 13.83 21.37 -21.91
N LEU A 156 14.95 21.61 -22.60
CA LEU A 156 16.23 21.00 -22.24
C LEU A 156 16.67 21.39 -20.82
N LYS A 157 16.52 22.66 -20.45
CA LYS A 157 16.82 23.14 -19.10
C LYS A 157 15.89 22.47 -18.07
N GLU A 158 14.60 22.38 -18.39
CA GLU A 158 13.61 21.74 -17.54
C GLU A 158 13.94 20.26 -17.29
N TYR A 159 14.18 19.48 -18.34
CA TYR A 159 14.47 18.04 -18.23
C TYR A 159 15.78 17.77 -17.50
N LYS A 160 16.81 18.59 -17.71
CA LYS A 160 18.05 18.50 -16.91
C LYS A 160 17.78 18.71 -15.43
N SER A 161 17.02 19.74 -15.09
CA SER A 161 16.65 20.04 -13.70
C SER A 161 15.82 18.92 -13.06
N GLN A 162 14.87 18.32 -13.79
CA GLN A 162 14.13 17.14 -13.33
C GLN A 162 15.06 15.97 -12.99
N LEU A 163 16.06 15.70 -13.84
CA LEU A 163 17.01 14.61 -13.63
C LEU A 163 17.93 14.86 -12.44
N GLU A 164 18.39 16.11 -12.26
CA GLU A 164 19.19 16.53 -11.10
C GLU A 164 18.42 16.35 -9.79
N ILE A 165 17.14 16.76 -9.76
CA ILE A 165 16.26 16.57 -8.60
C ILE A 165 16.08 15.09 -8.32
N PHE A 166 15.73 14.30 -9.33
CA PHE A 166 15.53 12.86 -9.19
C PHE A 166 16.78 12.17 -8.62
N ASN A 167 17.96 12.45 -9.17
CA ASN A 167 19.21 11.85 -8.69
C ASN A 167 19.49 12.24 -7.23
N SER A 168 19.33 13.52 -6.89
CA SER A 168 19.51 14.03 -5.53
C SER A 168 18.58 13.34 -4.52
N GLU A 169 17.31 13.14 -4.87
CA GLU A 169 16.32 12.49 -4.00
C GLU A 169 16.58 10.97 -3.86
N ILE A 170 16.89 10.30 -4.97
CA ILE A 170 17.23 8.88 -4.98
C ILE A 170 18.50 8.60 -4.17
N ASP A 171 19.53 9.43 -4.31
CA ASP A 171 20.77 9.27 -3.54
C ASP A 171 20.51 9.47 -2.05
N SER A 172 19.67 10.44 -1.68
CA SER A 172 19.24 10.64 -0.30
C SER A 172 18.49 9.41 0.26
N LEU A 173 17.59 8.82 -0.52
CA LEU A 173 16.84 7.61 -0.14
C LEU A 173 17.73 6.36 -0.04
N LYS A 174 18.75 6.26 -0.90
CA LYS A 174 19.69 5.14 -0.92
C LYS A 174 20.66 5.20 0.26
N ASN A 175 21.13 6.40 0.61
CA ASN A 175 22.13 6.61 1.67
C ASN A 175 21.50 6.74 3.07
N ALA A 176 20.18 6.89 3.18
CA ALA A 176 19.50 6.95 4.47
C ALA A 176 19.65 5.65 5.27
N PRO A 177 19.79 5.70 6.61
CA PRO A 177 20.01 4.53 7.46
C PRO A 177 18.88 3.51 7.31
N PRO A 178 19.16 2.19 7.33
CA PRO A 178 18.14 1.16 7.09
C PRO A 178 16.96 1.32 8.05
N PRO A 179 15.72 1.22 7.56
CA PRO A 179 14.54 1.37 8.40
C PRO A 179 14.47 0.24 9.43
N THR A 180 14.18 0.59 10.67
CA THR A 180 14.03 -0.36 11.79
C THR A 180 12.60 -0.83 12.00
N THR A 181 11.63 -0.23 11.31
CA THR A 181 10.20 -0.54 11.44
C THR A 181 9.54 -0.71 10.09
N ASP A 182 8.48 -1.53 10.03
CA ASP A 182 7.67 -1.73 8.82
C ASP A 182 7.17 -0.42 8.23
N ASN A 183 6.71 0.50 9.08
CA ASN A 183 6.19 1.79 8.63
C ASN A 183 7.28 2.67 8.01
N ALA A 184 8.50 2.64 8.56
CA ALA A 184 9.64 3.34 7.97
C ALA A 184 10.05 2.71 6.62
N ALA A 185 10.04 1.37 6.53
CA ALA A 185 10.33 0.64 5.30
C ALA A 185 9.30 0.93 4.20
N LYS A 186 7.99 0.87 4.53
CA LYS A 186 6.89 1.24 3.62
C LYS A 186 6.99 2.68 3.15
N ARG A 187 7.35 3.61 4.03
CA ARG A 187 7.55 5.02 3.66
C ARG A 187 8.70 5.18 2.67
N ARG A 188 9.84 4.51 2.90
CA ARG A 188 10.97 4.51 1.97
C ARG A 188 10.58 3.94 0.60
N LEU A 189 9.97 2.75 0.59
CA LEU A 189 9.50 2.12 -0.64
C LEU A 189 8.54 3.05 -1.41
N GLY A 190 7.59 3.65 -0.70
CA GLY A 190 6.66 4.61 -1.26
C GLY A 190 7.37 5.84 -1.85
N ALA A 191 8.38 6.38 -1.16
CA ALA A 191 9.16 7.52 -1.64
C ALA A 191 9.93 7.18 -2.94
N ILE A 192 10.60 6.03 -3.01
CA ILE A 192 11.30 5.57 -4.22
C ILE A 192 10.33 5.46 -5.39
N LYS A 193 9.18 4.80 -5.20
CA LYS A 193 8.15 4.66 -6.23
C LYS A 193 7.59 6.02 -6.68
N ARG A 194 7.43 6.97 -5.76
CA ARG A 194 6.97 8.33 -6.09
C ARG A 194 7.98 9.07 -6.95
N GLU A 195 9.27 9.04 -6.61
CA GLU A 195 10.30 9.71 -7.41
C GLU A 195 10.41 9.14 -8.82
N ILE A 196 10.36 7.81 -8.96
CA ILE A 196 10.33 7.15 -10.28
C ILE A 196 9.15 7.67 -11.11
N LYS A 197 7.95 7.65 -10.52
CA LYS A 197 6.73 8.11 -11.20
C LYS A 197 6.78 9.61 -11.55
N ARG A 198 7.37 10.44 -10.69
CA ARG A 198 7.52 11.89 -10.93
C ARG A 198 8.38 12.15 -12.15
N LEU A 199 9.55 11.52 -12.23
CA LEU A 199 10.43 11.69 -13.39
C LEU A 199 9.78 11.16 -14.68
N GLN A 200 9.12 10.00 -14.63
CA GLN A 200 8.40 9.42 -15.79
C GLN A 200 7.20 10.25 -16.25
N SER A 201 6.62 11.07 -15.38
CA SER A 201 5.47 11.91 -15.74
C SER A 201 5.85 13.15 -16.54
N HIS A 202 7.14 13.51 -16.55
CA HIS A 202 7.71 14.69 -17.21
C HIS A 202 6.97 16.01 -16.90
N LEU A 203 6.27 16.08 -15.76
CA LEU A 203 5.48 17.24 -15.40
C LEU A 203 6.40 18.44 -15.12
N PRO A 204 6.19 19.60 -15.78
CA PRO A 204 7.03 20.79 -15.63
C PRO A 204 7.29 21.21 -14.18
N ILE A 205 6.29 21.05 -13.31
CA ILE A 205 6.39 21.43 -11.90
C ILE A 205 7.50 20.68 -11.14
N TYR A 206 7.88 19.48 -11.60
CA TYR A 206 8.91 18.69 -10.93
C TYR A 206 10.29 19.34 -11.00
N ALA A 207 10.62 20.01 -12.12
CA ALA A 207 11.85 20.79 -12.27
C ALA A 207 11.95 21.94 -11.25
N ARG A 208 10.81 22.41 -10.73
CA ARG A 208 10.73 23.54 -9.80
C ARG A 208 10.54 23.11 -8.35
N ARG A 209 10.61 21.81 -8.04
CA ARG A 209 10.30 21.29 -6.70
C ARG A 209 11.13 21.96 -5.60
N LYS A 210 12.44 22.09 -5.78
CA LYS A 210 13.33 22.70 -4.78
C LYS A 210 12.97 24.17 -4.55
N ASP A 211 12.90 24.95 -5.62
CA ASP A 211 12.48 26.36 -5.58
C ASP A 211 11.13 26.56 -4.90
N LEU A 212 10.15 25.70 -5.20
CA LEU A 212 8.81 25.77 -4.62
C LEU A 212 8.86 25.59 -3.11
N ILE A 213 9.55 24.56 -2.62
CA ILE A 213 9.65 24.29 -1.18
C ILE A 213 10.40 25.41 -0.46
N GLU A 214 11.48 25.94 -1.04
CA GLU A 214 12.25 27.03 -0.45
C GLU A 214 11.45 28.35 -0.42
N THR A 215 10.71 28.64 -1.48
CA THR A 215 9.84 29.82 -1.54
C THR A 215 8.71 29.72 -0.52
N ILE A 216 8.11 28.54 -0.35
CA ILE A 216 7.03 28.32 0.63
C ILE A 216 7.54 28.50 2.06
N ARG A 217 8.77 28.05 2.36
CA ARG A 217 9.38 28.25 3.69
C ARG A 217 9.69 29.71 3.99
N SER A 218 10.04 30.50 2.98
CA SER A 218 10.45 31.90 3.15
C SER A 218 9.30 32.91 2.97
N SER A 219 8.17 32.49 2.40
CA SER A 219 7.07 33.39 2.03
C SER A 219 5.77 33.01 2.72
N ARG A 220 5.07 33.99 3.30
CA ARG A 220 3.73 33.77 3.87
C ARG A 220 2.66 33.47 2.82
N VAL A 221 2.85 33.99 1.60
CA VAL A 221 1.92 33.82 0.47
C VAL A 221 2.73 33.51 -0.78
N LEU A 222 2.35 32.44 -1.50
CA LEU A 222 2.92 32.07 -2.80
C LEU A 222 1.83 32.13 -3.88
N ILE A 223 2.08 32.90 -4.94
CA ILE A 223 1.24 32.91 -6.14
C ILE A 223 1.92 32.05 -7.21
N LEU A 224 1.36 30.87 -7.50
CA LEU A 224 1.90 29.94 -8.49
C LEU A 224 1.11 30.02 -9.81
N LYS A 225 1.76 30.52 -10.87
CA LYS A 225 1.22 30.52 -12.23
C LYS A 225 1.88 29.42 -13.07
N ALA A 226 1.09 28.55 -13.67
CA ALA A 226 1.55 27.59 -14.70
C ALA A 226 0.38 27.06 -15.53
N ASP A 227 0.65 26.50 -16.70
CA ASP A 227 -0.36 26.02 -17.66
C ASP A 227 -1.13 24.79 -17.20
N THR A 228 -2.37 24.61 -17.66
CA THR A 228 -3.16 23.40 -17.37
C THR A 228 -2.38 22.14 -17.70
N GLY A 229 -2.44 21.13 -16.84
CA GLY A 229 -1.66 19.90 -17.01
C GLY A 229 -0.24 19.95 -16.45
N SER A 230 0.27 21.10 -15.97
CA SER A 230 1.64 21.17 -15.43
C SER A 230 1.88 20.44 -14.09
N GLY A 231 0.82 19.92 -13.46
CA GLY A 231 0.90 19.19 -12.20
C GLY A 231 0.68 20.00 -10.92
N LYS A 232 0.35 21.30 -11.01
CA LYS A 232 0.12 22.21 -9.87
C LYS A 232 -0.67 21.59 -8.70
N SER A 233 -1.95 21.32 -8.90
CA SER A 233 -2.85 20.92 -7.83
C SER A 233 -2.54 19.53 -7.27
N THR A 234 -1.94 18.65 -8.08
CA THR A 234 -1.69 17.25 -7.70
C THR A 234 -0.32 17.04 -7.07
N GLN A 235 0.73 17.67 -7.61
CA GLN A 235 2.10 17.46 -7.15
C GLN A 235 2.47 18.36 -5.97
N LEU A 236 1.96 19.59 -5.93
CA LEU A 236 2.32 20.55 -4.88
C LEU A 236 1.98 20.01 -3.49
N VAL A 237 0.78 19.44 -3.32
CA VAL A 237 0.36 18.82 -2.04
C VAL A 237 1.32 17.70 -1.63
N GLN A 238 1.77 16.89 -2.58
CA GLN A 238 2.72 15.81 -2.28
C GLN A 238 4.10 16.34 -1.90
N TYR A 239 4.57 17.42 -2.54
CA TYR A 239 5.85 18.04 -2.19
C TYR A 239 5.81 18.63 -0.77
N LEU A 240 4.69 19.27 -0.39
CA LEU A 240 4.49 19.78 0.97
C LEU A 240 4.51 18.67 2.01
N LEU A 241 3.83 17.56 1.72
CA LEU A 241 3.83 16.37 2.58
C LEU A 241 5.24 15.78 2.72
N ASP A 242 5.95 15.58 1.61
CA ASP A 242 7.32 15.03 1.62
C ASP A 242 8.31 15.98 2.33
N ALA A 243 8.06 17.30 2.31
CA ALA A 243 8.89 18.31 2.97
C ALA A 243 8.56 18.50 4.47
N GLY A 244 7.58 17.77 5.01
CA GLY A 244 7.15 17.88 6.41
C GLY A 244 6.39 19.18 6.72
N LEU A 245 5.80 19.83 5.72
CA LEU A 245 5.06 21.09 5.87
C LEU A 245 3.55 20.89 6.05
N ALA A 246 3.06 19.65 5.98
CA ALA A 246 1.64 19.33 6.10
C ALA A 246 1.15 19.14 7.55
N ASP A 247 2.09 18.95 8.50
CA ASP A 247 1.78 18.63 9.91
C ASP A 247 2.06 19.82 10.86
N GLN A 248 2.17 21.04 10.34
CA GLN A 248 2.48 22.27 11.10
C GLN A 248 1.23 23.03 11.55
#